data_AF-A0A3M1YUZ2-F1
#
_entry.id   AF-A0A3M1YUZ2-F1
#
_cell.length_a   1.000
_cell.length_b   1.000
_cell.length_c   1.000
_cell.angle_alpha   90.00
_cell.angle_beta   90.00
_cell.angle_gamma   90.00
#
_symmetry.space_group_name_H-M   'P 1'
#
loop_
_entity.id
_entity.type
_entity.pdbx_description
1 polymer ?
#
loop_
_entity_poly.entity_id
_entity_poly.type
_entity_poly.pdbx_seq_one_letter_code
_entity_poly.pdbx_strand_id
1 'polypeptide(L)'
;TLGAETHFLPEPFMVLATQNPVEQEGTYPLPEAQLDRFMLKVLIDYPNRNEEREIMERMTGEPLEPARAVIETTTVQRAQQVVHHIYVDERIKDYVLNIIFATRAPAENGFKALQPLIEFGASPRATIFMLKAAKANAFLDGRGYVTPDDIKAIAADVLRHRIIVTFEAEAENITTEQIIQQILTRVAVP
;
A
#
# COMPACT_ATOMS: atom_id res chain seq x y z
N THR A 1 11.08 15.76 -19.61
CA THR A 1 11.81 16.58 -20.59
C THR A 1 11.26 16.28 -21.96
N LEU A 2 10.83 17.30 -22.69
CA LEU A 2 10.44 17.17 -24.10
C LEU A 2 11.55 17.82 -24.92
N GLY A 3 12.38 17.02 -25.57
CA GLY A 3 13.58 17.51 -26.26
C GLY A 3 14.62 18.09 -25.28
N ALA A 4 14.94 19.37 -25.41
CA ALA A 4 15.90 20.07 -24.54
C ALA A 4 15.25 20.76 -23.32
N GLU A 5 13.92 20.88 -23.29
CA GLU A 5 13.20 21.61 -22.25
C GLU A 5 12.61 20.66 -21.18
N THR A 6 12.82 21.03 -19.91
CA THR A 6 12.27 20.28 -18.78
C THR A 6 10.96 20.92 -18.35
N HIS A 7 9.85 20.20 -18.56
CA HIS A 7 8.54 20.57 -18.04
C HIS A 7 8.29 19.85 -16.71
N PHE A 8 7.91 20.62 -15.70
CA PHE A 8 7.54 20.10 -14.38
C PHE A 8 6.09 19.60 -14.39
N LEU A 9 5.84 18.54 -13.64
CA LEU A 9 4.48 18.05 -13.41
C LEU A 9 3.76 18.97 -12.41
N PRO A 10 2.43 19.09 -12.51
CA PRO A 10 1.65 19.89 -11.58
C PRO A 10 1.69 19.32 -10.16
N GLU A 11 1.54 20.15 -9.14
CA GLU A 11 1.43 19.70 -7.75
C GLU A 11 0.01 19.93 -7.20
N PRO A 12 -0.62 18.93 -6.54
CA PRO A 12 -0.15 17.57 -6.34
C PRO A 12 -0.21 16.73 -7.63
N PHE A 13 0.70 15.75 -7.74
CA PHE A 13 0.71 14.75 -8.82
C PHE A 13 0.50 13.36 -8.24
N MET A 14 -0.37 12.56 -8.86
CA MET A 14 -0.62 11.18 -8.48
C MET A 14 -0.77 10.32 -9.74
N VAL A 15 -0.15 9.14 -9.73
CA VAL A 15 -0.34 8.11 -10.74
C VAL A 15 -1.17 6.99 -10.14
N LEU A 16 -2.29 6.67 -10.77
CA LEU A 16 -3.05 5.46 -10.53
C LEU A 16 -2.86 4.54 -11.74
N ALA A 17 -2.20 3.41 -11.53
CA ALA A 17 -2.04 2.39 -12.55
C ALA A 17 -2.94 1.20 -12.22
N THR A 18 -3.67 0.70 -13.22
CA THR A 18 -4.52 -0.48 -13.11
C THR A 18 -3.94 -1.61 -13.94
N GLN A 19 -4.05 -2.84 -13.46
CA GLN A 19 -3.67 -4.04 -14.20
C GLN A 19 -4.86 -4.99 -14.19
N ASN A 20 -5.34 -5.38 -15.37
CA ASN A 20 -6.38 -6.39 -15.47
C ASN A 20 -5.74 -7.78 -15.45
N PRO A 21 -6.02 -8.63 -14.46
CA PRO A 21 -5.34 -9.92 -14.30
C PRO A 21 -5.70 -10.95 -15.39
N VAL A 22 -6.79 -10.75 -16.14
CA VAL A 22 -7.28 -11.71 -17.16
C VAL A 22 -7.00 -11.27 -18.60
N GLU A 23 -6.11 -10.29 -18.80
CA GLU A 23 -5.81 -9.73 -20.11
C GLU A 23 -4.90 -10.67 -20.93
N GLN A 24 -5.42 -11.20 -22.05
CA GLN A 24 -4.74 -12.21 -22.89
C GLN A 24 -3.82 -11.60 -23.97
N GLU A 25 -3.83 -10.27 -24.14
CA GLU A 25 -3.01 -9.58 -25.13
C GLU A 25 -1.72 -9.00 -24.50
N GLY A 26 -0.61 -9.72 -24.65
CA GLY A 26 0.73 -9.13 -24.77
C GLY A 26 1.22 -8.14 -23.69
N THR A 27 0.64 -8.10 -22.49
CA THR A 27 1.13 -7.21 -21.45
C THR A 27 2.40 -7.78 -20.83
N TYR A 28 3.51 -7.06 -21.00
CA TYR A 28 4.71 -7.33 -20.22
C TYR A 28 4.45 -6.91 -18.78
N PRO A 29 4.47 -7.83 -17.80
CA PRO A 29 4.30 -7.46 -16.40
C PRO A 29 5.40 -6.46 -16.02
N LEU A 30 5.03 -5.46 -15.20
CA LEU A 30 6.02 -4.51 -14.69
C LEU A 30 7.04 -5.28 -13.84
N PRO A 31 8.35 -5.11 -14.09
CA PRO A 31 9.37 -5.67 -13.22
C PRO A 31 9.19 -5.20 -11.78
N GLU A 32 9.59 -6.03 -10.82
CA GLU A 32 9.41 -5.83 -9.38
C GLU A 32 10.08 -4.54 -8.91
N ALA A 33 11.23 -4.21 -9.49
CA ALA A 33 11.93 -2.94 -9.24
C ALA A 33 11.10 -1.70 -9.65
N GLN A 34 10.19 -1.84 -10.61
CA GLN A 34 9.26 -0.79 -11.01
C GLN A 34 8.04 -0.76 -10.09
N LEU A 35 7.49 -1.95 -9.75
CA LEU A 35 6.39 -2.07 -8.80
C LEU A 35 6.74 -1.48 -7.42
N ASP A 36 7.98 -1.65 -6.95
CA ASP A 36 8.45 -1.08 -5.68
C ASP A 36 8.35 0.45 -5.60
N ARG A 37 8.22 1.15 -6.73
CA ARG A 37 8.00 2.61 -6.77
C ARG A 37 6.56 3.01 -6.44
N PHE A 38 5.59 2.12 -6.60
CA PHE A 38 4.20 2.37 -6.24
C PHE A 38 4.02 2.26 -4.73
N MET A 39 3.43 3.28 -4.11
CA MET A 39 3.25 3.30 -2.65
C MET A 39 2.44 2.10 -2.16
N LEU A 40 1.30 1.86 -2.80
CA LEU A 40 0.32 0.83 -2.45
C LEU A 40 -0.01 -0.03 -3.68
N LYS A 41 -0.27 -1.32 -3.46
CA LYS A 41 -0.99 -2.20 -4.39
C LYS A 41 -2.30 -2.60 -3.72
N VAL A 42 -3.41 -2.12 -4.28
CA VAL A 42 -4.76 -2.40 -3.77
C VAL A 42 -5.38 -3.50 -4.64
N LEU A 43 -5.92 -4.54 -4.01
CA LEU A 43 -6.72 -5.55 -4.70
C LEU A 43 -8.17 -5.09 -4.71
N ILE A 44 -8.75 -5.02 -5.90
CA ILE A 44 -10.15 -4.66 -6.13
C ILE A 44 -10.88 -5.96 -6.47
N ASP A 45 -11.85 -6.32 -5.64
CA ASP A 45 -12.76 -7.44 -5.90
C ASP A 45 -14.11 -6.90 -6.44
N TYR A 46 -14.96 -7.80 -6.91
CA TYR A 46 -16.32 -7.46 -7.30
C TYR A 46 -17.12 -6.95 -6.10
N PRO A 47 -18.01 -5.95 -6.31
CA PRO A 47 -18.89 -5.48 -5.25
C PRO A 47 -19.86 -6.60 -4.84
N ASN A 48 -20.30 -6.56 -3.59
CA ASN A 48 -21.30 -7.52 -3.14
C ASN A 48 -22.67 -7.23 -3.77
N ARG A 49 -23.62 -8.17 -3.65
CA ARG A 49 -24.94 -8.05 -4.28
C ARG A 49 -25.69 -6.75 -3.95
N ASN A 50 -25.52 -6.19 -2.75
CA ASN A 50 -26.20 -4.97 -2.35
C ASN A 50 -25.51 -3.74 -2.94
N GLU A 51 -24.17 -3.70 -2.92
CA GLU A 51 -23.37 -2.66 -3.58
C GLU A 51 -23.63 -2.66 -5.11
N GLU A 52 -23.63 -3.84 -5.74
CA GLU A 52 -23.94 -3.98 -7.17
C GLU A 52 -25.36 -3.50 -7.50
N ARG A 53 -26.35 -3.78 -6.63
CA ARG A 53 -27.71 -3.26 -6.80
C ARG A 53 -27.72 -1.73 -6.72
N GLU A 54 -27.03 -1.15 -5.75
CA GLU A 54 -26.94 0.31 -5.60
C GLU A 54 -26.27 0.98 -6.81
N ILE A 55 -25.20 0.37 -7.32
CA ILE A 55 -24.52 0.82 -8.55
C ILE A 55 -25.50 0.75 -9.72
N MET A 56 -26.19 -0.37 -9.90
CA MET A 56 -27.17 -0.56 -10.98
C MET A 56 -28.29 0.49 -10.90
N GLU A 57 -28.90 0.69 -9.73
CA GLU A 57 -29.98 1.66 -9.53
C GLU A 57 -29.51 3.10 -9.81
N ARG A 58 -28.31 3.48 -9.35
CA ARG A 58 -27.75 4.82 -9.59
C ARG A 58 -27.35 5.07 -11.04
N MET A 59 -26.80 4.07 -11.72
CA MET A 59 -26.27 4.22 -13.08
C MET A 59 -27.33 4.02 -14.17
N THR A 60 -28.47 3.41 -13.84
CA THR A 60 -29.61 3.21 -14.77
C THR A 60 -30.80 4.15 -14.49
N GLY A 61 -30.76 4.86 -13.37
CA GLY A 61 -31.77 5.84 -12.97
C GLY A 61 -31.60 7.20 -13.65
N GLU A 62 -32.05 8.26 -12.97
CA GLU A 62 -31.87 9.62 -13.43
C GLU A 62 -30.37 10.01 -13.46
N PRO A 63 -29.93 10.85 -14.43
CA PRO A 63 -28.56 11.32 -14.49
C PRO A 63 -28.11 11.95 -13.16
N LEU A 64 -26.95 11.53 -12.67
CA LEU A 64 -26.37 12.10 -11.44
C LEU A 64 -25.98 13.56 -11.66
N GLU A 65 -26.31 14.41 -10.69
CA GLU A 65 -25.82 15.78 -10.63
C GLU A 65 -24.28 15.81 -10.61
N PRO A 66 -23.63 16.69 -11.40
CA PRO A 66 -22.17 16.80 -11.39
C PRO A 66 -21.64 17.10 -9.99
N ALA A 67 -20.56 16.40 -9.61
CA ALA A 67 -19.90 16.62 -8.33
C ALA A 67 -19.42 18.07 -8.23
N ARG A 68 -19.70 18.72 -7.09
CA ARG A 68 -19.24 20.08 -6.82
C ARG A 68 -17.91 20.03 -6.09
N ALA A 69 -16.97 20.88 -6.47
CA ALA A 69 -15.70 21.00 -5.78
C ALA A 69 -15.93 21.47 -4.34
N VAL A 70 -15.49 20.67 -3.36
CA VAL A 70 -15.61 20.98 -1.92
C VAL A 70 -14.33 21.56 -1.34
N ILE A 71 -13.18 21.35 -1.99
CA ILE A 71 -11.87 21.88 -1.59
C ILE A 71 -11.03 22.23 -2.83
N GLU A 72 -10.08 23.15 -2.64
CA GLU A 72 -9.06 23.50 -3.63
C GLU A 72 -7.82 22.62 -3.51
N THR A 73 -7.03 22.51 -4.59
CA THR A 73 -5.74 21.80 -4.61
C THR A 73 -4.74 22.35 -3.59
N THR A 74 -4.74 23.66 -3.35
CA THR A 74 -3.94 24.33 -2.31
C THR A 74 -4.26 23.81 -0.90
N THR A 75 -5.50 23.38 -0.67
CA THR A 75 -5.93 22.78 0.60
C THR A 75 -5.38 21.38 0.75
N VAL A 76 -5.35 20.59 -0.33
CA VAL A 76 -4.70 19.27 -0.36
C VAL A 76 -3.21 19.38 -0.04
N GLN A 77 -2.51 20.34 -0.65
CA GLN A 77 -1.09 20.59 -0.37
C GLN A 77 -0.85 20.98 1.10
N ARG A 78 -1.69 21.86 1.66
CA ARG A 78 -1.63 22.21 3.09
C ARG A 78 -1.86 20.99 3.98
N ALA A 79 -2.84 20.15 3.66
CA ALA A 79 -3.09 18.91 4.39
C ALA A 79 -1.88 17.96 4.33
N GLN A 80 -1.22 17.82 3.18
CA GLN A 80 0.01 17.03 3.05
C GLN A 80 1.13 17.53 3.98
N GLN A 81 1.28 18.86 4.15
CA GLN A 81 2.24 19.42 5.11
C GLN A 81 1.87 19.07 6.56
N VAL A 82 0.58 19.14 6.92
CA VAL A 82 0.12 18.75 8.26
C VAL A 82 0.40 17.26 8.52
N VAL A 83 0.13 16.39 7.56
CA VAL A 83 0.42 14.94 7.65
C VAL A 83 1.91 14.69 7.94
N HIS A 84 2.84 15.49 7.42
CA HIS A 84 4.27 15.33 7.72
C HIS A 84 4.58 15.53 9.20
N HIS A 85 3.84 16.41 9.88
CA HIS A 85 4.01 16.74 11.30
C HIS A 85 3.30 15.79 12.28
N ILE A 86 2.51 14.83 11.79
CA ILE A 86 1.91 13.80 12.64
C ILE A 86 3.01 13.06 13.41
N TYR A 87 2.81 12.94 14.72
CA TYR A 87 3.79 12.35 15.64
C TYR A 87 3.88 10.83 15.46
N VAL A 88 5.10 10.30 15.56
CA VAL A 88 5.39 8.86 15.52
C VAL A 88 6.38 8.57 16.63
N ASP A 89 5.93 7.80 17.62
CA ASP A 89 6.77 7.34 18.73
C ASP A 89 7.89 6.40 18.23
N GLU A 90 9.04 6.39 18.91
CA GLU A 90 10.17 5.52 18.55
C GLU A 90 9.77 4.04 18.52
N ARG A 91 8.90 3.59 19.42
CA ARG A 91 8.44 2.20 19.44
C ARG A 91 7.62 1.82 18.21
N ILE A 92 6.91 2.78 17.61
CA ILE A 92 6.19 2.58 16.35
C ILE A 92 7.18 2.45 15.19
N LYS A 93 8.26 3.24 15.20
CA LYS A 93 9.33 3.11 14.19
C LYS A 93 9.99 1.76 14.30
N ASP A 94 10.31 1.31 15.51
CA ASP A 94 10.86 -0.02 15.77
C ASP A 94 9.87 -1.12 15.35
N TYR A 95 8.57 -0.94 15.62
CA TYR A 95 7.54 -1.87 15.16
C TYR A 95 7.54 -2.03 13.62
N VAL A 96 7.61 -0.92 12.88
CA VAL A 96 7.75 -0.95 11.42
C VAL A 96 9.03 -1.65 11.00
N LEU A 97 10.17 -1.32 11.63
CA LEU A 97 11.44 -1.97 11.32
C LEU A 97 11.37 -3.48 11.55
N ASN A 98 10.81 -3.93 12.68
CA ASN A 98 10.64 -5.33 13.00
C ASN A 98 9.80 -6.07 11.94
N ILE A 99 8.71 -5.46 11.45
CA ILE A 99 7.92 -6.00 10.34
C ILE A 99 8.78 -6.13 9.08
N ILE A 100 9.50 -5.08 8.69
CA ILE A 100 10.30 -5.08 7.45
C ILE A 100 11.45 -6.09 7.53
N PHE A 101 12.18 -6.14 8.64
CA PHE A 101 13.30 -7.06 8.82
C PHE A 101 12.83 -8.52 8.94
N ALA A 102 11.63 -8.77 9.46
CA ALA A 102 10.99 -10.09 9.40
C ALA A 102 10.75 -10.58 7.96
N THR A 103 10.65 -9.68 6.96
CA THR A 103 10.59 -10.06 5.54
C THR A 103 11.97 -10.30 4.91
N ARG A 104 13.04 -9.66 5.42
CA ARG A 104 14.38 -9.72 4.81
C ARG A 104 15.28 -10.79 5.39
N ALA A 105 15.25 -10.92 6.72
CA ALA A 105 16.00 -11.90 7.47
C ALA A 105 15.04 -12.63 8.45
N PRO A 106 14.07 -13.41 7.93
CA PRO A 106 13.07 -14.05 8.77
C PRO A 106 13.67 -14.89 9.91
N ALA A 107 14.71 -15.68 9.63
CA ALA A 107 15.32 -16.55 10.63
C ALA A 107 15.93 -15.79 11.82
N GLU A 108 16.55 -14.64 11.57
CA GLU A 108 17.15 -13.77 12.60
C GLU A 108 16.09 -13.07 13.46
N ASN A 109 14.91 -12.86 12.90
CA ASN A 109 13.80 -12.13 13.54
C ASN A 109 12.73 -13.06 14.15
N GLY A 110 13.04 -14.34 14.36
CA GLY A 110 12.13 -15.30 15.00
C GLY A 110 11.12 -15.98 14.06
N PHE A 111 11.28 -15.81 12.75
CA PHE A 111 10.43 -16.36 11.68
C PHE A 111 11.17 -17.42 10.84
N LYS A 112 11.85 -18.37 11.48
CA LYS A 112 12.64 -19.41 10.79
C LYS A 112 11.84 -20.17 9.71
N ALA A 113 10.55 -20.41 9.95
CA ALA A 113 9.68 -21.09 8.99
C ALA A 113 9.42 -20.30 7.70
N LEU A 114 9.57 -18.96 7.71
CA LEU A 114 9.39 -18.10 6.54
C LEU A 114 10.66 -17.97 5.69
N GLN A 115 11.83 -18.34 6.22
CA GLN A 115 13.11 -18.23 5.52
C GLN A 115 13.16 -18.93 4.16
N PRO A 116 12.67 -20.19 4.00
CA PRO A 116 12.67 -20.85 2.69
C PRO A 116 11.54 -20.37 1.76
N LEU A 117 10.61 -19.55 2.27
CA LEU A 117 9.42 -19.12 1.54
C LEU A 117 9.60 -17.75 0.86
N ILE A 118 10.56 -16.95 1.31
CA ILE A 118 10.79 -15.59 0.82
C ILE A 118 12.10 -15.57 0.04
N GLU A 119 12.01 -15.28 -1.26
CA GLU A 119 13.17 -15.07 -2.12
C GLU A 119 13.75 -13.67 -1.91
N PHE A 120 12.87 -12.65 -1.86
CA PHE A 120 13.26 -11.26 -1.59
C PHE A 120 12.27 -10.56 -0.66
N GLY A 121 12.81 -9.93 0.38
CA GLY A 121 12.05 -9.12 1.33
C GLY A 121 11.82 -7.68 0.89
N ALA A 122 11.00 -6.95 1.64
CA ALA A 122 10.55 -5.62 1.29
C ALA A 122 11.68 -4.57 1.30
N SER A 123 11.70 -3.66 0.30
CA SER A 123 12.73 -2.62 0.17
C SER A 123 12.67 -1.54 1.26
N PRO A 124 13.68 -0.65 1.40
CA PRO A 124 13.59 0.51 2.30
C PRO A 124 12.42 1.46 2.01
N ARG A 125 11.87 1.43 0.77
CA ARG A 125 10.66 2.19 0.45
C ARG A 125 9.46 1.72 1.25
N ALA A 126 9.38 0.42 1.58
CA ALA A 126 8.32 -0.12 2.42
C ALA A 126 8.27 0.60 3.78
N THR A 127 9.42 0.78 4.45
CA THR A 127 9.50 1.50 5.73
C THR A 127 8.96 2.93 5.62
N ILE A 128 9.40 3.65 4.58
CA ILE A 128 9.01 5.06 4.35
C ILE A 128 7.52 5.17 4.03
N PHE A 129 7.02 4.31 3.15
CA PHE A 129 5.62 4.34 2.71
C PHE A 129 4.67 3.85 3.79
N MET A 130 5.07 2.87 4.59
CA MET A 130 4.29 2.40 5.74
C MET A 130 4.06 3.53 6.74
N LEU A 131 5.12 4.27 7.12
CA LEU A 131 4.99 5.43 8.01
C LEU A 131 4.20 6.58 7.38
N LYS A 132 4.42 6.90 6.10
CA LYS A 132 3.68 7.97 5.42
C LYS A 132 2.18 7.66 5.32
N ALA A 133 1.82 6.43 4.97
CA ALA A 133 0.43 5.99 4.89
C ALA A 133 -0.23 5.99 6.27
N ALA A 134 0.46 5.49 7.30
CA ALA A 134 -0.07 5.47 8.66
C ALA A 134 -0.28 6.88 9.24
N LYS A 135 0.63 7.82 8.95
CA LYS A 135 0.43 9.24 9.29
C LYS A 135 -0.81 9.82 8.61
N ALA A 136 -1.02 9.51 7.33
CA ALA A 136 -2.20 9.94 6.60
C ALA A 136 -3.47 9.33 7.19
N ASN A 137 -3.45 8.05 7.56
CA ASN A 137 -4.58 7.37 8.20
C ASN A 137 -4.94 8.02 9.55
N ALA A 138 -3.94 8.24 10.41
CA ALA A 138 -4.12 8.94 11.68
C ALA A 138 -4.71 10.36 11.48
N PHE A 139 -4.23 11.10 10.49
CA PHE A 139 -4.75 12.43 10.16
C PHE A 139 -6.22 12.40 9.70
N LEU A 140 -6.59 11.43 8.86
CA LEU A 140 -7.97 11.24 8.40
C LEU A 140 -8.92 10.89 9.55
N ASP A 141 -8.41 10.16 10.55
CA ASP A 141 -9.13 9.87 11.80
C ASP A 141 -9.12 11.04 12.81
N GLY A 142 -8.54 12.20 12.44
CA GLY A 142 -8.46 13.38 13.30
C GLY A 142 -7.45 13.26 14.44
N ARG A 143 -6.53 12.29 14.40
CA ARG A 143 -5.49 12.07 15.41
C ARG A 143 -4.18 12.75 15.03
N GLY A 144 -3.48 13.30 16.02
CA GLY A 144 -2.16 13.92 15.88
C GLY A 144 -0.98 12.94 16.00
N TYR A 145 -1.23 11.65 16.14
CA TYR A 145 -0.22 10.61 16.38
C TYR A 145 -0.63 9.27 15.75
N VAL A 146 0.38 8.49 15.37
CA VAL A 146 0.22 7.14 14.79
C VAL A 146 0.07 6.09 15.89
N THR A 147 -0.83 5.13 15.69
CA THR A 147 -0.97 3.92 16.52
C THR A 147 -0.49 2.68 15.78
N PRO A 148 -0.28 1.54 16.46
CA PRO A 148 0.07 0.29 15.79
C PRO A 148 -1.01 -0.19 14.81
N ASP A 149 -2.28 0.13 15.07
CA ASP A 149 -3.39 -0.27 14.19
C ASP A 149 -3.32 0.46 12.85
N ASP A 150 -2.87 1.72 12.82
CA ASP A 150 -2.61 2.44 11.56
C ASP A 150 -1.59 1.69 10.70
N ILE A 151 -0.51 1.17 11.32
CA ILE A 151 0.52 0.41 10.62
C ILE A 151 -0.05 -0.89 10.06
N LYS A 152 -0.81 -1.63 10.88
CA LYS A 152 -1.42 -2.90 10.47
C LYS A 152 -2.41 -2.72 9.32
N ALA A 153 -3.22 -1.66 9.37
CA ALA A 153 -4.24 -1.38 8.35
C ALA A 153 -3.64 -1.21 6.95
N ILE A 154 -2.46 -0.57 6.84
CA ILE A 154 -1.82 -0.30 5.54
C ILE A 154 -0.72 -1.32 5.17
N ALA A 155 -0.37 -2.23 6.08
CA ALA A 155 0.80 -3.09 5.90
C ALA A 155 0.64 -4.02 4.69
N ALA A 156 -0.53 -4.63 4.49
CA ALA A 156 -0.77 -5.50 3.35
C ALA A 156 -0.60 -4.76 2.01
N ASP A 157 -1.18 -3.57 1.89
CA ASP A 157 -1.14 -2.77 0.67
C ASP A 157 0.26 -2.25 0.35
N VAL A 158 1.09 -2.01 1.37
CA VAL A 158 2.50 -1.64 1.18
C VAL A 158 3.36 -2.86 0.87
N LEU A 159 3.12 -4.02 1.49
CA LEU A 159 4.06 -5.14 1.43
C LEU A 159 3.80 -6.12 0.30
N ARG A 160 2.56 -6.28 -0.17
CA ARG A 160 2.18 -7.40 -1.06
C ARG A 160 2.93 -7.46 -2.39
N HIS A 161 3.37 -6.32 -2.92
CA HIS A 161 4.16 -6.23 -4.15
C HIS A 161 5.66 -6.04 -3.90
N ARG A 162 6.10 -6.17 -2.65
CA ARG A 162 7.48 -5.98 -2.21
C ARG A 162 8.11 -7.23 -1.61
N ILE A 163 7.31 -8.27 -1.40
CA ILE A 163 7.78 -9.57 -0.95
C ILE A 163 7.62 -10.52 -2.13
N ILE A 164 8.73 -11.14 -2.53
CA ILE A 164 8.77 -12.14 -3.59
C ILE A 164 8.90 -13.50 -2.90
N VAL A 165 7.95 -14.38 -3.18
CA VAL A 165 7.97 -15.76 -2.67
C VAL A 165 8.86 -16.63 -3.55
N THR A 166 9.42 -17.69 -2.98
CA THR A 166 10.19 -18.67 -3.75
C THR A 166 9.29 -19.48 -4.69
N PHE A 167 9.87 -20.04 -5.75
CA PHE A 167 9.15 -20.91 -6.69
C PHE A 167 8.50 -22.10 -5.99
N GLU A 168 9.18 -22.69 -5.00
CA GLU A 168 8.66 -23.79 -4.19
C GLU A 168 7.45 -23.36 -3.36
N ALA A 169 7.50 -22.16 -2.75
CA ALA A 169 6.39 -21.61 -1.99
C ALA A 169 5.17 -21.35 -2.90
N GLU A 170 5.40 -20.82 -4.11
CA GLU A 170 4.34 -20.63 -5.10
C GLU A 170 3.70 -21.95 -5.52
N ALA A 171 4.50 -23.00 -5.76
CA ALA A 171 4.02 -24.35 -6.08
C ALA A 171 3.17 -24.96 -4.94
N GLU A 172 3.46 -24.60 -3.68
CA GLU A 172 2.68 -24.97 -2.51
C GLU A 172 1.45 -24.06 -2.25
N ASN A 173 1.16 -23.12 -3.15
CA ASN A 173 0.10 -22.11 -3.02
C ASN A 173 0.27 -21.20 -1.80
N ILE A 174 1.51 -20.97 -1.37
CA ILE A 174 1.83 -20.02 -0.31
C ILE A 174 1.85 -18.61 -0.92
N THR A 175 0.97 -17.75 -0.43
CA THR A 175 0.80 -16.37 -0.93
C THR A 175 1.56 -15.36 -0.08
N THR A 176 1.93 -14.24 -0.71
CA THR A 176 2.50 -13.11 0.00
C THR A 176 1.58 -12.59 1.10
N GLU A 177 0.26 -12.58 0.88
CA GLU A 177 -0.75 -12.22 1.88
C GLU A 177 -0.66 -13.10 3.14
N GLN A 178 -0.50 -14.42 2.98
CA GLN A 178 -0.32 -15.32 4.12
C GLN A 178 0.96 -15.03 4.90
N ILE A 179 2.06 -14.74 4.21
CA ILE A 179 3.34 -14.37 4.84
C ILE A 179 3.19 -13.07 5.64
N ILE A 180 2.57 -12.05 5.06
CA ILE A 180 2.32 -10.76 5.72
C ILE A 180 1.47 -10.99 6.97
N GLN A 181 0.40 -11.78 6.88
CA GLN A 181 -0.47 -12.07 8.02
C GLN A 181 0.28 -12.80 9.15
N GLN A 182 1.13 -13.77 8.82
CA GLN A 182 1.96 -14.46 9.81
C GLN A 182 2.93 -13.50 10.53
N ILE A 183 3.54 -12.57 9.79
CA ILE A 183 4.41 -11.54 10.36
C ILE A 183 3.61 -10.62 11.28
N LEU A 184 2.52 -10.01 10.80
CA LEU A 184 1.72 -9.05 11.57
C LEU A 184 1.10 -9.64 12.84
N THR A 185 0.79 -10.94 12.83
CA THR A 185 0.22 -11.63 14.00
C THR A 185 1.26 -11.89 15.08
N ARG A 186 2.53 -12.07 14.71
CA ARG A 186 3.59 -12.53 15.63
C ARG A 186 4.56 -11.44 16.05
N VAL A 187 4.74 -10.39 15.25
CA VAL A 187 5.53 -9.22 15.67
C VAL A 187 4.82 -8.55 16.84
N ALA A 188 5.53 -8.39 17.96
CA ALA A 188 5.00 -7.77 19.17
C ALA A 188 4.59 -6.32 18.92
N VAL A 189 3.38 -5.97 19.37
CA VAL A 189 2.87 -4.60 19.35
C VAL A 189 3.46 -3.84 20.54
N PRO A 190 3.96 -2.60 20.35
CA PRO A 190 4.60 -1.80 21.39
C PRO A 190 3.66 -1.16 22.42
#